data_AF-T0ZH44-F1
#
_entry.id   AF-T0ZH44-F1
#
_cell.length_a   1.000
_cell.length_b   1.000
_cell.length_c   1.000
_cell.angle_alpha   90.00
_cell.angle_beta   90.00
_cell.angle_gamma   90.00
#
_symmetry.space_group_name_H-M   'P 1'
#
loop_
_entity.id
_entity.type
_entity.pdbx_description
1 polymer ?
#
loop_
_entity_poly.entity_id
_entity_poly.type
_entity_poly.pdbx_seq_one_letter_code
_entity_poly.pdbx_strand_id
1 'polypeptide(L)'
;MNIRMHDAEKLSLEAMGRFVEASEEIRFEGENRRQLDGWVEQVLVGQQYAQLGKAARGLVRRYIEKMTGLSRAQGTRLIARYMASGRVQATVYRRRRFAQLYTGADIELLASVDEAHETLSGPATRHILEREVQVYG
;
A
#
# COMPACT_ATOMS: atom_id res chain seq x y z
N MET A 1 1.71 -9.95 -21.98
CA MET A 1 0.81 -9.44 -23.05
C MET A 1 0.25 -8.12 -22.56
N ASN A 2 0.57 -7.02 -23.21
CA ASN A 2 0.15 -5.68 -22.77
C ASN A 2 -1.27 -5.39 -23.27
N ILE A 3 -2.27 -5.58 -22.41
CA ILE A 3 -3.67 -5.27 -22.74
C ILE A 3 -3.93 -3.81 -22.39
N ARG A 4 -4.06 -2.96 -23.41
CA ARG A 4 -4.52 -1.58 -23.26
C ARG A 4 -6.01 -1.54 -23.54
N MET A 5 -6.80 -1.33 -22.50
CA MET A 5 -8.23 -1.10 -22.65
C MET A 5 -8.48 0.41 -22.79
N HIS A 6 -9.05 0.81 -23.92
CA HIS A 6 -9.54 2.17 -24.14
C HIS A 6 -11.01 2.27 -23.73
N ASP A 7 -11.41 3.42 -23.17
CA ASP A 7 -12.81 3.75 -22.84
C ASP A 7 -13.51 2.77 -21.87
N ALA A 8 -12.78 2.17 -20.93
CA ALA A 8 -13.35 1.23 -19.95
C ALA A 8 -14.46 1.85 -19.08
N GLU A 9 -14.40 3.16 -18.87
CA GLU A 9 -15.40 3.94 -18.16
C GLU A 9 -16.74 4.06 -18.91
N LYS A 10 -16.76 3.83 -20.23
CA LYS A 10 -17.94 3.94 -21.10
C LYS A 10 -18.71 2.62 -21.26
N LEU A 11 -18.21 1.52 -20.73
CA LEU A 11 -18.92 0.23 -20.80
C LEU A 11 -20.21 0.28 -19.97
N SER A 12 -21.34 -0.14 -20.54
CA SER A 12 -22.57 -0.28 -19.76
C SER A 12 -22.45 -1.41 -18.73
N LEU A 13 -23.24 -1.35 -17.66
CA LEU A 13 -23.32 -2.43 -16.67
C LEU A 13 -23.64 -3.78 -17.33
N GLU A 14 -24.52 -3.80 -18.33
CA GLU A 14 -24.84 -5.01 -19.07
C GLU A 14 -23.63 -5.57 -19.84
N ALA A 15 -22.88 -4.71 -20.53
CA ALA A 15 -21.66 -5.10 -21.22
C ALA A 15 -20.58 -5.61 -20.24
N MET A 16 -20.46 -4.98 -19.07
CA MET A 16 -19.58 -5.47 -18.00
C MET A 16 -19.98 -6.88 -17.54
N GLY A 17 -21.28 -7.13 -17.38
CA GLY A 17 -21.82 -8.45 -17.02
C GLY A 17 -21.43 -9.52 -18.03
N ARG A 18 -21.79 -9.28 -19.30
CA ARG A 18 -21.46 -10.21 -20.40
C ARG A 18 -19.96 -10.46 -20.51
N PHE A 19 -19.13 -9.44 -20.32
CA PHE A 19 -17.68 -9.59 -20.35
C PHE A 19 -17.18 -10.47 -19.20
N VAL A 20 -17.63 -10.23 -17.97
CA VAL A 20 -17.19 -11.01 -16.80
C VAL A 20 -17.57 -12.49 -16.96
N GLU A 21 -18.76 -12.78 -17.48
CA GLU A 21 -19.23 -14.12 -17.77
C GLU A 21 -18.42 -14.77 -18.90
N ALA A 22 -18.30 -14.10 -20.05
CA ALA A 22 -17.59 -14.65 -21.21
C ALA A 22 -16.09 -14.85 -20.98
N SER A 23 -15.52 -14.16 -19.99
CA SER A 23 -14.09 -14.23 -19.68
C SER A 23 -13.77 -15.11 -18.48
N GLU A 24 -14.71 -15.85 -17.89
CA GLU A 24 -14.56 -16.56 -16.60
C GLU A 24 -13.22 -17.30 -16.45
N GLU A 25 -12.78 -18.02 -17.48
CA GLU A 25 -11.53 -18.81 -17.49
C GLU A 25 -10.25 -17.98 -17.68
N ILE A 26 -10.36 -16.75 -18.19
CA ILE A 26 -9.22 -15.88 -18.52
C ILE A 26 -8.93 -14.94 -17.35
N ARG A 27 -7.67 -14.86 -16.90
CA ARG A 27 -7.26 -13.86 -15.90
C ARG A 27 -6.44 -12.76 -16.56
N PHE A 28 -6.75 -11.53 -16.18
CA PHE A 28 -5.98 -10.36 -16.57
C PHE A 28 -5.18 -9.87 -15.37
N GLU A 29 -3.92 -9.48 -15.59
CA GLU A 29 -3.04 -8.94 -14.56
C GLU A 29 -2.52 -7.59 -15.01
N GLY A 30 -2.69 -6.56 -14.16
CA GLY A 30 -2.14 -5.24 -14.42
C GLY A 30 -0.66 -5.19 -14.06
N GLU A 31 0.20 -4.80 -15.00
CA GLU A 31 1.66 -4.75 -14.79
C GLU A 31 2.10 -3.62 -13.82
N ASN A 32 1.39 -2.49 -13.76
CA ASN A 32 1.78 -1.33 -12.96
C ASN A 32 0.67 -0.87 -11.99
N ARG A 33 1.00 -0.79 -10.70
CA ARG A 33 0.07 -0.39 -9.64
C ARG A 33 -0.51 1.00 -9.81
N ARG A 34 0.28 2.00 -10.23
CA ARG A 34 -0.22 3.37 -10.41
C ARG A 34 -1.20 3.46 -11.57
N GLN A 35 -0.90 2.76 -12.66
CA GLN A 35 -1.78 2.70 -13.83
C GLN A 35 -3.10 2.01 -13.48
N LEU A 36 -3.02 0.92 -12.71
CA LEU A 36 -4.18 0.19 -12.20
C LEU A 36 -5.05 1.09 -11.32
N ASP A 37 -4.45 1.75 -10.32
CA ASP A 37 -5.19 2.63 -9.42
C ASP A 37 -5.90 3.76 -10.21
N GLY A 38 -5.23 4.37 -11.21
CA GLY A 38 -5.84 5.37 -12.09
C GLY A 38 -6.97 4.83 -12.98
N TRP A 39 -6.79 3.64 -13.57
CA TRP A 39 -7.82 2.98 -14.37
C TRP A 39 -9.05 2.62 -13.53
N VAL A 40 -8.85 2.11 -12.31
CA VAL A 40 -9.96 1.83 -11.38
C VAL A 40 -10.70 3.12 -11.03
N GLU A 41 -10.00 4.24 -10.83
CA GLU A 41 -10.64 5.55 -10.60
C GLU A 41 -11.56 5.93 -11.76
N GLN A 42 -11.07 5.83 -13.00
CA GLN A 42 -11.82 6.15 -14.21
C GLN A 42 -13.10 5.31 -14.32
N VAL A 43 -13.00 3.99 -14.07
CA VAL A 43 -14.16 3.10 -14.09
C VAL A 43 -15.17 3.47 -13.01
N LEU A 44 -14.72 3.72 -11.78
CA LEU A 44 -15.61 4.07 -10.67
C LEU A 44 -16.31 5.42 -10.87
N VAL A 45 -15.62 6.38 -11.48
CA VAL A 45 -16.17 7.70 -11.83
C VAL A 45 -17.17 7.57 -12.98
N GLY A 46 -16.81 6.92 -14.08
CA GLY A 46 -17.67 6.78 -15.26
C GLY A 46 -18.97 6.02 -14.97
N GLN A 47 -18.91 5.01 -14.11
CA GLN A 47 -20.10 4.26 -13.66
C GLN A 47 -20.88 4.95 -12.53
N GLN A 48 -20.44 6.14 -12.10
CA GLN A 48 -21.03 6.87 -10.97
C GLN A 48 -21.22 5.94 -9.75
N TYR A 49 -20.19 5.17 -9.41
CA TYR A 49 -20.28 4.02 -8.50
C TYR A 49 -20.95 4.33 -7.14
N ALA A 50 -20.74 5.54 -6.64
CA ALA A 50 -21.34 6.02 -5.39
C ALA A 50 -22.88 6.11 -5.45
N GLN A 51 -23.47 6.26 -6.63
CA GLN A 51 -24.93 6.34 -6.85
C GLN A 51 -25.56 4.97 -7.16
N LEU A 52 -24.74 3.95 -7.47
CA LEU A 52 -25.22 2.62 -7.83
C LEU A 52 -25.84 1.87 -6.64
N GLY A 53 -26.87 1.08 -6.93
CA GLY A 53 -27.42 0.09 -6.00
C GLY A 53 -26.49 -1.11 -5.74
N LYS A 54 -26.81 -1.92 -4.73
CA LYS A 54 -25.95 -3.02 -4.25
C LYS A 54 -25.56 -4.02 -5.35
N ALA A 55 -26.50 -4.41 -6.22
CA ALA A 55 -26.25 -5.36 -7.30
C ALA A 55 -25.28 -4.81 -8.35
N ALA A 56 -25.54 -3.58 -8.83
CA ALA A 56 -24.69 -2.89 -9.80
C ALA A 56 -23.28 -2.66 -9.25
N ARG A 57 -23.15 -2.24 -7.98
CA ARG A 57 -21.85 -2.13 -7.30
C ARG A 57 -21.10 -3.46 -7.27
N GLY A 58 -21.81 -4.56 -6.97
CA GLY A 58 -21.24 -5.91 -6.99
C GLY A 58 -20.68 -6.28 -8.36
N LEU A 59 -21.40 -5.93 -9.43
CA LEU A 59 -20.95 -6.17 -10.80
C LEU A 59 -19.71 -5.35 -11.17
N VAL A 60 -19.72 -4.03 -10.94
CA VAL A 60 -18.57 -3.16 -11.21
C VAL A 60 -17.33 -3.65 -10.46
N ARG A 61 -17.50 -4.09 -9.21
CA ARG A 61 -16.41 -4.65 -8.43
C ARG A 61 -15.85 -5.94 -9.03
N ARG A 62 -16.70 -6.89 -9.43
CA ARG A 62 -16.24 -8.13 -10.09
C ARG A 62 -15.52 -7.83 -11.39
N TYR A 63 -16.02 -6.86 -12.15
CA TYR A 63 -15.37 -6.39 -13.37
C TYR A 63 -13.97 -5.81 -13.09
N ILE A 64 -13.83 -4.97 -12.06
CA ILE A 64 -12.53 -4.45 -11.62
C ILE A 64 -11.59 -5.61 -11.23
N GLU A 65 -12.04 -6.52 -10.36
CA GLU A 65 -11.25 -7.68 -9.93
C GLU A 65 -10.80 -8.54 -11.12
N LYS A 66 -11.69 -8.73 -12.11
CA LYS A 66 -11.40 -9.48 -13.34
C LYS A 66 -10.32 -8.82 -14.19
N MET A 67 -10.43 -7.51 -14.42
CA MET A 67 -9.53 -6.75 -15.30
C MET A 67 -8.15 -6.48 -14.68
N THR A 68 -8.08 -6.45 -13.35
CA THR A 68 -6.87 -6.03 -12.63
C THR A 68 -6.12 -7.18 -11.97
N GLY A 69 -6.75 -8.35 -11.83
CA GLY A 69 -6.21 -9.48 -11.07
C GLY A 69 -6.20 -9.25 -9.55
N LEU A 70 -6.82 -8.17 -9.07
CA LEU A 70 -6.89 -7.88 -7.65
C LEU A 70 -7.73 -8.92 -6.91
N SER A 71 -7.25 -9.35 -5.75
CA SER A 71 -8.06 -10.14 -4.84
C SER A 71 -9.29 -9.36 -4.36
N ARG A 72 -10.33 -10.12 -3.97
CA ARG A 72 -11.55 -9.64 -3.32
C ARG A 72 -11.29 -8.57 -2.26
N ALA A 73 -10.30 -8.81 -1.40
CA ALA A 73 -9.94 -7.93 -0.28
C ALA A 73 -9.18 -6.67 -0.73
N GLN A 74 -8.36 -6.75 -1.77
CA GLN A 74 -7.68 -5.59 -2.35
C GLN A 74 -8.69 -4.69 -3.07
N GLY A 75 -9.58 -5.26 -3.91
CA GLY A 75 -10.64 -4.52 -4.59
C GLY A 75 -11.54 -3.78 -3.61
N THR A 76 -11.95 -4.45 -2.51
CA THR A 76 -12.76 -3.82 -1.45
C THR A 76 -12.06 -2.62 -0.82
N ARG A 77 -10.79 -2.76 -0.43
CA ARG A 77 -10.01 -1.67 0.18
C ARG A 77 -9.83 -0.49 -0.77
N LEU A 78 -9.61 -0.79 -2.05
CA LEU A 78 -9.41 0.23 -3.07
C LEU A 78 -10.69 1.04 -3.31
N ILE A 79 -11.83 0.35 -3.46
CA ILE A 79 -13.15 0.97 -3.61
C ILE A 79 -13.54 1.75 -2.34
N ALA A 80 -13.27 1.22 -1.15
CA ALA A 80 -13.54 1.92 0.10
C ALA A 80 -12.78 3.24 0.20
N ARG A 81 -11.51 3.27 -0.25
CA ARG A 81 -10.72 4.50 -0.32
C ARG A 81 -11.34 5.51 -1.28
N TYR A 82 -11.74 5.07 -2.48
CA TYR A 82 -12.47 5.92 -3.42
C TYR A 82 -13.75 6.50 -2.81
N MET A 83 -14.55 5.68 -2.12
CA MET A 83 -15.78 6.15 -1.48
C MET A 83 -15.52 7.18 -0.37
N ALA A 84 -14.35 7.14 0.26
CA ALA A 84 -13.98 8.07 1.33
C ALA A 84 -13.41 9.41 0.83
N SER A 85 -12.64 9.40 -0.26
CA SER A 85 -11.88 10.58 -0.73
C SER A 85 -12.24 11.06 -2.14
N GLY A 86 -13.08 10.32 -2.87
CA GLY A 86 -13.32 10.51 -4.29
C GLY A 86 -12.14 10.11 -5.19
N ARG A 87 -11.05 9.56 -4.63
CA ARG A 87 -9.83 9.20 -5.37
C ARG A 87 -9.33 7.80 -5.00
N VAL A 88 -8.82 7.09 -5.99
CA VAL A 88 -8.16 5.79 -5.87
C VAL A 88 -6.64 5.94 -5.70
N GLN A 89 -6.11 7.16 -5.51
CA GLN A 89 -4.68 7.37 -5.26
C GLN A 89 -4.19 6.72 -3.97
N ALA A 90 -3.19 5.85 -4.07
CA ALA A 90 -2.50 5.27 -2.92
C ALA A 90 -2.14 6.37 -1.92
N THR A 91 -2.70 6.31 -0.71
CA THR A 91 -2.23 7.13 0.39
C THR A 91 -0.73 6.89 0.49
N VAL A 92 0.08 7.95 0.34
CA VAL A 92 1.53 7.87 0.47
C VAL A 92 1.80 7.15 1.79
N TYR A 93 2.39 5.95 1.70
CA TYR A 93 2.61 5.13 2.89
C TYR A 93 3.54 5.88 3.82
N ARG A 94 2.98 6.40 4.91
CA ARG A 94 3.73 7.10 5.94
C ARG A 94 3.78 6.19 7.16
N ARG A 95 4.80 5.34 7.22
CA ARG A 95 5.07 4.57 8.44
C ARG A 95 5.36 5.58 9.55
N ARG A 96 4.65 5.48 10.68
CA ARG A 96 5.10 6.14 11.91
C ARG A 96 6.47 5.58 12.23
N ARG A 97 7.51 6.39 12.07
CA ARG A 97 8.86 6.08 12.54
C ARG A 97 8.95 6.61 13.96
N PHE A 98 9.42 5.79 14.89
CA PHE A 98 9.84 6.29 16.19
C PHE A 98 10.98 7.30 15.97
N ALA A 99 11.05 8.33 16.81
CA ALA A 99 12.17 9.24 16.79
C ALA A 99 13.46 8.42 17.01
N GLN A 100 14.43 8.58 16.12
CA GLN A 100 15.73 7.96 16.29
C GLN A 100 16.52 8.82 17.30
N LEU A 101 16.74 8.27 18.50
CA LEU A 101 17.48 8.95 19.57
C LEU A 101 19.00 8.81 19.40
N TYR A 102 19.46 7.66 18.89
CA TYR A 102 20.86 7.35 18.67
C TYR A 102 21.22 7.42 17.19
N THR A 103 22.22 8.23 16.87
CA THR A 103 22.86 8.31 15.56
C THR A 103 23.70 7.06 15.28
N GLY A 104 24.21 6.92 14.05
CA GLY A 104 25.15 5.84 13.73
C GLY A 104 26.41 5.89 14.61
N ALA A 105 26.93 7.09 14.85
CA ALA A 105 28.10 7.30 15.70
C ALA A 105 27.84 6.88 17.16
N ASP A 106 26.63 7.14 17.68
CA ASP A 106 26.28 6.71 19.04
C ASP A 106 26.22 5.18 19.16
N ILE A 107 25.77 4.49 18.11
CA ILE A 107 25.72 3.02 18.06
C ILE A 107 27.15 2.46 17.96
N GLU A 108 28.00 3.04 17.12
CA GLU A 108 29.41 2.65 16.98
C GLU A 108 30.18 2.83 18.30
N LEU A 109 29.95 3.95 18.99
CA LEU A 109 30.51 4.18 20.32
C LEU A 109 30.07 3.09 21.30
N LEU A 110 28.77 2.82 21.40
CA LEU A 110 28.25 1.77 22.28
C LEU A 110 28.86 0.39 21.98
N ALA A 111 29.00 0.04 20.69
CA ALA A 111 29.62 -1.22 20.28
C ALA A 111 31.10 -1.30 20.66
N SER A 112 31.86 -0.22 20.47
CA SER A 112 33.28 -0.17 20.84
C SER A 112 33.50 -0.30 22.36
N VAL A 113 32.64 0.32 23.16
CA VAL A 113 32.71 0.22 24.63
C VAL A 113 32.32 -1.18 25.09
N ASP A 114 31.31 -1.79 24.46
CA ASP A 114 30.88 -3.16 24.76
C ASP A 114 31.98 -4.18 24.45
N GLU A 115 32.65 -4.04 23.31
CA GLU A 115 33.80 -4.88 22.93
C GLU A 115 34.99 -4.70 23.88
N ALA A 116 35.32 -3.44 24.22
CA ALA A 116 36.42 -3.13 25.14
C ALA A 116 36.21 -3.67 26.56
N HIS A 117 34.97 -3.95 26.95
CA HIS A 117 34.62 -4.39 28.31
C HIS A 117 33.98 -5.77 28.36
N GLU A 118 34.14 -6.60 27.32
CA GLU A 118 33.67 -8.00 27.30
C GLU A 118 32.15 -8.14 27.54
N THR A 119 31.33 -7.34 26.86
CA THR A 119 29.85 -7.45 26.87
C THR A 119 29.20 -7.28 28.26
N LEU A 120 29.44 -6.13 28.89
CA LEU A 120 28.84 -5.81 30.19
C LEU A 120 27.33 -5.55 30.10
N SER A 121 26.67 -5.59 31.27
CA SER A 121 25.28 -5.15 31.37
C SER A 121 25.13 -3.68 31.00
N GLY A 122 24.02 -3.31 30.35
CA GLY A 122 23.73 -1.92 29.96
C GLY A 122 23.92 -0.85 31.06
N PRO A 123 23.54 -1.09 32.33
CA PRO A 123 23.84 -0.16 33.42
C PRO A 123 25.34 0.06 33.67
N ALA A 124 26.16 -0.98 33.52
CA ALA A 124 27.61 -0.86 33.68
C ALA A 124 28.24 -0.09 32.53
N THR A 125 27.83 -0.36 31.28
CA THR A 125 28.22 0.42 30.09
C THR A 125 27.86 1.90 30.26
N ARG A 126 26.67 2.18 30.80
CA ARG A 126 26.25 3.55 31.10
C ARG A 126 27.16 4.23 32.13
N HIS A 127 27.48 3.56 33.24
CA HIS A 127 28.36 4.14 34.26
C HIS A 127 29.79 4.38 33.76
N ILE A 128 30.31 3.53 32.86
CA ILE A 128 31.60 3.73 32.20
C ILE A 128 31.56 5.01 31.38
N LEU A 129 30.57 5.15 30.49
CA LEU A 129 30.40 6.34 29.65
C LEU A 129 30.17 7.61 30.48
N GLU A 130 29.36 7.55 31.55
CA GLU A 130 29.18 8.66 32.49
C GLU A 130 30.51 9.08 33.13
N ARG A 131 31.34 8.10 33.56
CA ARG A 131 32.65 8.36 34.14
C ARG A 131 33.64 8.91 33.11
N GLU A 132 33.66 8.39 31.89
CA GLU A 132 34.53 8.89 30.82
C GLU A 132 34.26 10.37 30.55
N VAL A 133 32.99 10.77 30.45
CA VAL A 133 32.61 12.19 30.30
C VAL A 133 33.04 13.02 31.53
N GLN A 134 32.93 12.49 32.74
CA GLN A 134 33.36 13.21 33.95
C GLN A 134 34.88 13.41 34.03
N VAL A 135 35.66 12.45 33.53
CA VAL A 135 37.13 12.42 33.67
C VAL A 135 37.83 13.08 32.49
N TYR A 136 37.30 12.91 31.28
CA TYR A 136 37.93 13.32 30.03
C TYR A 136 37.10 14.32 29.20
N GLY A 137 35.86 14.62 29.63
CA GLY A 137 34.94 15.52 28.93
C GLY A 137 35.34 16.98 28.95
#